data_AF-A0A1H4N3B5-F1
#
_entry.id   AF-A0A1H4N3B5-F1
#
_cell.length_a   1.000
_cell.length_b   1.000
_cell.length_c   1.000
_cell.angle_alpha   90.00
_cell.angle_beta   90.00
_cell.angle_gamma   90.00
#
_symmetry.space_group_name_H-M   'P 1'
#
loop_
_entity.id
_entity.type
_entity.pdbx_description
1 polymer ?
#
loop_
_entity_poly.entity_id
_entity_poly.type
_entity_poly.pdbx_seq_one_letter_code
_entity_poly.pdbx_strand_id
1 'polypeptide(L)'
;MQTVLPERHETASSSLELVELELALKHQDFVELGFEGAVRQALDQINGRLLFHMRLDGMNDCDWVAAVVLEEHDEHAYALVVQRTGGGSLEVEDINTSELPVARIVNAYAGLMTSLDRVQ
;
A
#
# COMPACT_ATOMS: atom_id res chain seq x y z
N MET A 1 32.46 6.97 -24.23
CA MET A 1 32.00 6.09 -23.15
C MET A 1 31.00 6.89 -22.33
N GLN A 2 29.71 6.61 -22.49
CA GLN A 2 28.64 7.32 -21.80
C GLN A 2 28.28 6.50 -20.57
N THR A 3 28.57 7.03 -19.39
CA THR A 3 28.14 6.47 -18.11
C THR A 3 26.64 6.72 -17.98
N VAL A 4 25.84 5.68 -18.21
CA VAL A 4 24.42 5.68 -17.88
C VAL A 4 24.33 5.56 -16.36
N LEU A 5 23.83 6.60 -15.68
CA LEU A 5 23.37 6.51 -14.30
C LEU A 5 21.88 6.16 -14.34
N PRO A 6 21.42 5.06 -13.72
CA PRO A 6 20.00 4.82 -13.62
C PRO A 6 19.60 4.47 -12.18
N GLU A 7 19.59 5.39 -11.21
CA GLU A 7 19.13 5.05 -9.82
C GLU A 7 18.43 6.20 -9.08
N ARG A 8 17.68 7.07 -9.78
CA ARG A 8 16.91 8.16 -9.13
C ARG A 8 15.44 8.30 -9.53
N HIS A 9 14.94 7.52 -10.48
CA HIS A 9 13.54 7.62 -10.90
C HIS A 9 12.61 6.69 -10.12
N GLU A 10 12.96 5.42 -9.91
CA GLU A 10 12.12 4.44 -9.17
C GLU A 10 11.74 4.91 -7.75
N THR A 11 12.71 5.36 -6.94
CA THR A 11 12.42 5.80 -5.56
C THR A 11 11.64 7.10 -5.48
N ALA A 12 11.75 7.95 -6.49
CA ALA A 12 11.03 9.21 -6.54
C ALA A 12 9.60 9.03 -7.05
N SER A 13 9.39 8.10 -7.99
CA SER A 13 8.04 7.73 -8.43
C SER A 13 7.29 7.04 -7.31
N SER A 14 7.85 5.97 -6.72
CA SER A 14 7.20 5.26 -5.60
C SER A 14 6.79 6.20 -4.47
N SER A 15 7.62 7.20 -4.19
CA SER A 15 7.30 8.27 -3.23
C SER A 15 6.07 9.12 -3.65
N LEU A 16 5.89 9.41 -4.93
CA LEU A 16 4.74 10.13 -5.47
C LEU A 16 3.46 9.30 -5.38
N GLU A 17 3.45 8.03 -5.79
CA GLU A 17 2.24 7.21 -5.71
C GLU A 17 1.79 6.99 -4.25
N LEU A 18 2.75 6.84 -3.33
CA LEU A 18 2.46 6.81 -1.90
C LEU A 18 1.79 8.11 -1.42
N VAL A 19 2.29 9.27 -1.85
CA VAL A 19 1.68 10.58 -1.51
C VAL A 19 0.28 10.72 -2.10
N GLU A 20 0.04 10.24 -3.32
CA GLU A 20 -1.31 10.23 -3.91
C GLU A 20 -2.28 9.37 -3.11
N LEU A 21 -1.83 8.18 -2.67
CA LEU A 21 -2.62 7.32 -1.78
C LEU A 21 -2.91 8.00 -0.43
N GLU A 22 -1.92 8.64 0.20
CA GLU A 22 -2.12 9.40 1.44
C GLU A 22 -3.17 10.50 1.27
N LEU A 23 -3.11 11.25 0.16
CA LEU A 23 -4.07 12.29 -0.16
C LEU A 23 -5.46 11.72 -0.41
N ALA A 24 -5.56 10.62 -1.14
CA ALA A 24 -6.84 9.94 -1.38
C ALA A 24 -7.48 9.46 -0.07
N LEU A 25 -6.68 8.89 0.85
CA LEU A 25 -7.15 8.41 2.16
C LEU A 25 -7.65 9.52 3.09
N LYS A 26 -6.99 10.70 3.08
CA LYS A 26 -7.39 11.85 3.92
C LYS A 26 -8.79 12.39 3.64
N HIS A 27 -9.33 12.13 2.45
CA HIS A 27 -10.66 12.61 2.05
C HIS A 27 -11.78 11.57 2.28
N GLN A 28 -11.46 10.38 2.79
CA GLN A 28 -12.45 9.33 2.98
C GLN A 28 -13.17 9.47 4.32
N ASP A 29 -14.48 9.16 4.33
CA ASP A 29 -15.24 9.05 5.57
C ASP A 29 -14.97 7.67 6.21
N PHE A 30 -13.92 7.63 7.02
CA PHE A 30 -13.52 6.42 7.73
C PHE A 30 -14.60 5.89 8.70
N VAL A 31 -15.44 6.77 9.24
CA VAL A 31 -16.48 6.40 10.21
C VAL A 31 -17.62 5.65 9.53
N GLU A 32 -18.03 6.12 8.35
CA GLU A 32 -19.08 5.49 7.57
C GLU A 32 -18.60 4.21 6.86
N LEU A 33 -17.41 4.25 6.26
CA LEU A 33 -16.91 3.19 5.37
C LEU A 33 -16.19 2.05 6.09
N GLY A 34 -15.69 2.32 7.30
CA GLY A 34 -14.74 1.46 7.98
C GLY A 34 -13.40 1.32 7.23
N PHE A 35 -12.51 0.48 7.77
CA PHE A 35 -11.14 0.37 7.28
C PHE A 35 -11.04 -0.10 5.82
N GLU A 36 -11.60 -1.26 5.50
CA GLU A 36 -11.51 -1.81 4.14
C GLU A 36 -12.22 -0.91 3.12
N GLY A 37 -13.39 -0.37 3.47
CA GLY A 37 -14.16 0.51 2.60
C GLY A 37 -13.40 1.80 2.26
N ALA A 38 -12.82 2.46 3.27
CA ALA A 38 -12.02 3.66 3.05
C ALA A 38 -10.79 3.38 2.16
N VAL A 39 -10.09 2.26 2.38
CA VAL A 39 -8.93 1.89 1.57
C VAL A 39 -9.33 1.60 0.12
N ARG A 40 -10.39 0.82 -0.11
CA ARG A 40 -10.89 0.54 -1.47
C ARG A 40 -11.29 1.80 -2.21
N GLN A 41 -12.05 2.68 -1.57
CA GLN A 41 -12.49 3.92 -2.19
C GLN A 41 -11.32 4.88 -2.51
N ALA A 42 -10.27 4.88 -1.69
CA ALA A 42 -9.05 5.64 -1.99
C ALA A 42 -8.31 5.04 -3.20
N LEU A 43 -8.18 3.70 -3.25
CA LEU A 43 -7.50 3.01 -4.35
C LEU A 43 -8.23 3.20 -5.70
N ASP A 44 -9.56 3.20 -5.71
CA ASP A 44 -10.37 3.44 -6.91
C ASP A 44 -10.08 4.82 -7.54
N GLN A 45 -9.64 5.81 -6.76
CA GLN A 45 -9.32 7.16 -7.26
C GLN A 45 -7.96 7.22 -7.97
N ILE A 46 -7.05 6.34 -7.61
CA ILE A 46 -5.65 6.34 -8.09
C ILE A 46 -5.31 5.10 -8.91
N ASN A 47 -6.32 4.30 -9.29
CA ASN A 47 -6.17 3.02 -9.99
C ASN A 47 -5.29 1.99 -9.24
N GLY A 48 -5.28 2.05 -7.92
CA GLY A 48 -4.61 1.05 -7.08
C GLY A 48 -5.47 -0.19 -6.85
N ARG A 49 -4.88 -1.24 -6.28
CA ARG A 49 -5.60 -2.48 -5.91
C ARG A 49 -5.25 -2.95 -4.52
N LEU A 50 -6.26 -3.45 -3.81
CA LEU A 50 -6.09 -4.08 -2.50
C LEU A 50 -5.60 -5.52 -2.73
N LEU A 51 -4.44 -5.86 -2.15
CA LEU A 51 -3.93 -7.23 -2.18
C LEU A 51 -4.57 -8.06 -1.08
N PHE A 52 -4.45 -7.58 0.16
CA PHE A 52 -5.08 -8.17 1.33
C PHE A 52 -5.25 -7.12 2.43
N HIS A 53 -6.09 -7.43 3.39
CA HIS A 53 -6.16 -6.71 4.66
C HIS A 53 -6.29 -7.71 5.81
N MET A 54 -5.84 -7.31 6.99
CA MET A 54 -5.95 -8.13 8.19
C MET A 54 -6.04 -7.27 9.44
N ARG A 55 -6.67 -7.85 10.47
CA ARG A 55 -6.76 -7.26 11.80
C ARG A 55 -5.56 -7.72 12.62
N LEU A 56 -4.92 -6.78 13.30
CA LEU A 56 -3.74 -7.00 14.13
C LEU A 56 -4.03 -6.86 15.63
N ASP A 57 -5.23 -6.41 16.01
CA ASP A 57 -5.71 -6.34 17.40
C ASP A 57 -4.74 -5.63 18.36
N GLY A 58 -4.12 -4.56 17.88
CA GLY A 58 -3.19 -3.72 18.63
C GLY A 58 -1.73 -4.20 18.61
N MET A 59 -1.41 -5.27 17.87
CA MET A 59 -0.02 -5.69 17.69
C MET A 59 0.80 -4.58 17.00
N ASN A 60 1.93 -4.21 17.58
CA ASN A 60 2.78 -3.08 17.14
C ASN A 60 2.00 -1.75 17.00
N ASP A 61 1.09 -1.47 17.93
CA ASP A 61 0.25 -0.28 17.93
C ASP A 61 -0.60 -0.12 16.65
N CYS A 62 -0.98 -1.25 16.04
CA CYS A 62 -1.82 -1.30 14.85
C CYS A 62 -3.07 -2.16 15.08
N ASP A 63 -4.24 -1.61 14.75
CA ASP A 63 -5.51 -2.36 14.79
C ASP A 63 -5.75 -3.09 13.46
N TRP A 64 -5.46 -2.42 12.34
CA TRP A 64 -5.66 -2.95 11.00
C TRP A 64 -4.49 -2.59 10.09
N VAL A 65 -4.25 -3.46 9.10
CA VAL A 65 -3.32 -3.21 8.01
C VAL A 65 -3.90 -3.72 6.71
N ALA A 66 -3.63 -3.00 5.62
CA ALA A 66 -3.88 -3.42 4.25
C ALA A 66 -2.59 -3.35 3.46
N ALA A 67 -2.30 -4.37 2.67
CA ALA A 67 -1.27 -4.30 1.65
C ALA A 67 -1.93 -3.95 0.32
N VAL A 68 -1.35 -3.00 -0.39
CA VAL A 68 -1.89 -2.47 -1.64
C VAL A 68 -0.82 -2.46 -2.72
N VAL A 69 -1.25 -2.52 -3.98
CA VAL A 69 -0.42 -2.27 -5.15
C VAL A 69 -0.90 -1.00 -5.85
N LEU A 70 0.05 -0.17 -6.24
CA LEU A 70 -0.12 1.08 -6.96
C LEU A 70 0.53 0.89 -8.34
N GLU A 71 -0.19 1.29 -9.39
CA GLU A 71 0.30 1.14 -10.76
C GLU A 71 1.22 2.32 -11.11
N GLU A 72 2.48 2.04 -11.45
CA GLU A 72 3.53 3.03 -11.75
C GLU A 72 4.05 2.81 -13.17
N HIS A 73 3.49 3.44 -14.21
CA HIS A 73 4.09 3.49 -15.57
C HIS A 73 4.81 2.20 -16.06
N ASP A 74 4.18 1.02 -15.93
CA ASP A 74 4.64 -0.36 -16.23
C ASP A 74 5.34 -1.14 -15.09
N GLU A 75 5.50 -0.54 -13.92
CA GLU A 75 5.98 -1.12 -12.67
C GLU A 75 4.91 -1.09 -11.56
N HIS A 76 5.17 -1.83 -10.49
CA HIS A 76 4.26 -1.96 -9.35
C HIS A 76 4.94 -1.45 -8.09
N ALA A 77 4.38 -0.39 -7.51
CA ALA A 77 4.75 0.06 -6.17
C ALA A 77 3.83 -0.63 -5.14
N TYR A 78 4.41 -1.04 -4.01
CA TYR A 78 3.66 -1.70 -2.95
C TYR A 78 3.72 -0.86 -1.67
N ALA A 79 2.59 -0.73 -1.00
CA ALA A 79 2.49 0.03 0.24
C ALA A 79 1.65 -0.72 1.27
N LEU A 80 1.82 -0.34 2.53
CA LEU A 80 0.88 -0.65 3.61
C LEU A 80 0.01 0.57 3.90
N VAL A 81 -1.29 0.34 4.09
CA VAL A 81 -2.16 1.29 4.78
C VAL A 81 -2.38 0.76 6.19
N VAL A 82 -2.05 1.57 7.19
CA VAL A 82 -2.02 1.17 8.60
C VAL A 82 -3.03 2.00 9.38
N GLN A 83 -3.86 1.33 10.16
CA GLN A 83 -4.67 1.97 11.19
C GLN A 83 -4.00 1.79 12.54
N ARG A 84 -3.51 2.88 13.13
CA ARG A 84 -2.94 2.87 14.48
C ARG A 84 -4.00 2.62 15.54
N THR A 85 -3.60 1.93 16.61
CA THR A 85 -4.46 1.67 17.76
C THR A 85 -5.00 2.97 18.35
N GLY A 86 -6.26 2.95 18.76
CA GLY A 86 -6.92 4.11 19.37
C GLY A 86 -7.69 4.98 18.38
N GLY A 87 -8.02 4.44 17.20
CA GLY A 87 -8.86 5.13 16.21
C GLY A 87 -8.14 6.27 15.51
N GLY A 88 -6.80 6.18 15.39
CA GLY A 88 -5.97 7.17 14.72
C GLY A 88 -6.23 7.26 13.22
N SER A 89 -5.64 8.30 12.60
CA SER A 89 -5.59 8.46 11.14
C SER A 89 -5.01 7.23 10.47
N LEU A 90 -5.42 6.99 9.23
CA LEU A 90 -4.73 6.05 8.36
C LEU A 90 -3.36 6.62 7.96
N GLU A 91 -2.35 5.77 8.02
CA GLU A 91 -0.98 6.07 7.60
C GLU A 91 -0.61 5.20 6.41
N VAL A 92 0.21 5.72 5.50
CA VAL A 92 0.78 4.95 4.40
C VAL A 92 2.25 4.70 4.70
N GLU A 93 2.68 3.45 4.59
CA GLU A 93 4.08 3.05 4.77
C GLU A 93 4.61 2.35 3.52
N ASP A 94 5.82 2.70 3.08
CA ASP A 94 6.57 1.92 2.10
C ASP A 94 6.96 0.57 2.71
N ILE A 95 6.68 -0.52 1.99
CA ILE A 95 7.03 -1.88 2.44
C ILE A 95 8.54 -2.09 2.63
N ASN A 96 9.37 -1.28 1.97
CA ASN A 96 10.84 -1.38 2.04
C ASN A 96 11.41 -0.75 3.31
N THR A 97 10.71 0.24 3.89
CA THR A 97 11.14 0.95 5.10
C THR A 97 10.26 0.67 6.32
N SER A 98 9.11 0.02 6.13
CA SER A 98 8.21 -0.34 7.22
C SER A 98 8.85 -1.32 8.20
N GLU A 99 8.66 -1.06 9.49
CA GLU A 99 9.09 -1.97 10.56
C GLU A 99 8.07 -3.08 10.83
N LEU A 100 6.86 -3.00 10.24
CA LEU A 100 5.82 -4.00 10.45
C LEU A 100 6.20 -5.33 9.80
N PRO A 101 6.17 -6.46 10.53
CA PRO A 101 6.53 -7.77 9.97
C PRO A 101 5.72 -8.16 8.72
N VAL A 102 4.49 -7.68 8.60
CA VAL A 102 3.61 -7.92 7.45
C VAL A 102 4.15 -7.32 6.15
N ALA A 103 4.94 -6.24 6.20
CA ALA A 103 5.58 -5.67 5.01
C ALA A 103 6.44 -6.70 4.27
N ARG A 104 7.11 -7.58 5.02
CA ARG A 104 8.03 -8.59 4.49
C ARG A 104 7.35 -9.68 3.67
N ILE A 105 6.04 -9.86 3.80
CA ILE A 105 5.29 -10.88 3.06
C ILE A 105 4.60 -10.33 1.81
N VAL A 106 4.53 -9.01 1.64
CA VAL A 106 3.75 -8.37 0.56
C VAL A 106 4.22 -8.81 -0.82
N ASN A 107 5.52 -8.73 -1.10
CA ASN A 107 6.09 -9.15 -2.38
C ASN A 107 5.82 -10.63 -2.70
N ALA A 108 5.94 -11.51 -1.71
CA ALA A 108 5.67 -12.93 -1.89
C ALA A 108 4.18 -13.19 -2.19
N TYR A 109 3.28 -12.48 -1.50
CA TYR A 109 1.83 -12.57 -1.73
C TYR A 109 1.45 -12.04 -3.12
N ALA A 110 2.00 -10.89 -3.53
CA ALA A 110 1.77 -10.32 -4.85
C ALA A 110 2.23 -11.30 -5.95
N GLY A 111 3.43 -11.88 -5.81
CA GLY A 111 3.93 -12.89 -6.74
C GLY A 111 3.04 -14.14 -6.83
N LEU A 112 2.48 -14.59 -5.69
CA LEU A 112 1.50 -15.68 -5.67
C LEU A 112 0.24 -15.31 -6.44
N MET A 113 -0.31 -14.12 -6.21
CA MET A 113 -1.53 -13.66 -6.90
C MET A 113 -1.33 -13.54 -8.41
N THR A 114 -0.21 -12.94 -8.85
CA THR A 114 0.14 -12.87 -10.28
C THR A 114 0.26 -14.27 -10.91
N SER A 115 0.77 -15.24 -10.15
CA SER A 115 0.87 -16.63 -10.63
C SER A 115 -0.49 -17.30 -10.76
N LEU A 116 -1.42 -17.02 -9.85
CA LEU A 116 -2.78 -17.57 -9.87
C LEU A 116 -3.65 -16.92 -10.96
N ASP A 117 -3.46 -15.63 -11.22
CA ASP A 117 -4.19 -14.89 -12.25
C ASP A 117 -3.86 -15.40 -13.65
N ARG A 118 -2.58 -15.75 -13.90
CA ARG A 118 -2.11 -16.32 -15.18
C ARG A 118 -2.63 -17.73 -15.49
N VAL A 119 -3.11 -18.45 -14.47
CA VAL A 119 -3.57 -19.84 -14.62
C VAL A 119 -5.05 -19.93 -15.03
N GLN A 120 -5.75 -18.78 -15.06
CA GLN A 120 -7.15 -18.65 -15.52
C GLN A 120 -7.23 -18.22 -16.98
#